data_AF-A0A959QCB8-F1
#
_entry.id   AF-A0A959QCB8-F1
#
_cell.length_a   1.000
_cell.length_b   1.000
_cell.length_c   1.000
_cell.angle_alpha   90.00
_cell.angle_beta   90.00
_cell.angle_gamma   90.00
#
_symmetry.space_group_name_H-M   'P 1'
#
loop_
_entity.id
_entity.type
_entity.pdbx_description
1 polymer ?
#
loop_
_entity_poly.entity_id
_entity_poly.type
_entity_poly.pdbx_seq_one_letter_code
_entity_poly.pdbx_strand_id
1 'polypeptide(L)' 'KRRGFTAEQIRTIQDVYRILFIKGYNTSQAVELIRTKVEATPERDHVLDFLLNSSRGIMKGFRHLNGSKLKS' A
#
# COMPACT_ATOMS: atom_id res chain seq x y z
N LYS A 1 12.73 -7.36 18.64
CA LYS A 1 12.91 -6.36 17.55
C LYS A 1 13.58 -7.07 16.37
N ARG A 2 12.82 -7.69 15.45
CA ARG A 2 13.40 -8.59 14.43
C ARG A 2 13.81 -7.75 13.21
N ARG A 3 15.12 -7.62 12.98
CA ARG A 3 15.84 -7.06 11.79
C ARG A 3 16.26 -5.58 11.76
N GLY A 4 16.14 -4.81 12.85
CA GLY A 4 16.84 -3.51 12.93
C GLY A 4 16.24 -2.35 12.10
N PHE A 5 15.00 -2.45 11.63
CA PHE A 5 14.33 -1.31 10.99
C PHE A 5 14.15 -0.13 11.95
N THR A 6 14.37 1.08 11.45
CA THR A 6 14.09 2.32 12.18
C THR A 6 12.58 2.52 12.32
N ALA A 7 12.18 3.35 13.30
CA ALA A 7 10.77 3.70 13.47
C ALA A 7 10.21 4.40 12.22
N GLU A 8 11.02 5.21 11.55
CA GLU A 8 10.66 5.89 10.30
C GLU A 8 10.42 4.90 9.16
N GLN A 9 11.31 3.92 8.98
CA GLN A 9 11.11 2.88 7.96
C GLN A 9 9.82 2.10 8.19
N ILE A 10 9.53 1.73 9.44
CA ILE A 10 8.28 1.05 9.79
C ILE A 10 7.07 1.93 9.47
N ARG A 11 7.15 3.23 9.78
CA ARG A 11 6.07 4.18 9.51
C ARG A 11 5.82 4.34 8.01
N THR A 12 6.88 4.50 7.21
CA THR A 12 6.79 4.60 5.75
C THR A 12 6.12 3.37 5.15
N ILE A 13 6.54 2.17 5.56
CA ILE A 13 5.92 0.92 5.11
C ILE A 13 4.43 0.90 5.49
N GLN A 14 4.08 1.24 6.74
CA GLN A 14 2.68 1.28 7.17
C GLN A 14 1.83 2.25 6.34
N ASP A 15 2.33 3.44 6.04
CA ASP A 15 1.59 4.44 5.28
C ASP A 15 1.32 3.99 3.83
N VAL A 16 2.30 3.35 3.19
CA VAL A 16 2.11 2.71 1.88
C VAL A 16 1.02 1.64 1.93
N TYR A 17 1.03 0.74 2.93
CA TYR A 17 0.02 -0.30 3.07
C TYR A 17 -1.39 0.26 3.36
N ARG A 18 -1.51 1.35 4.13
CA ARG A 18 -2.81 2.02 4.37
C ARG A 18 -3.41 2.55 3.08
N ILE A 19 -2.60 3.14 2.21
CA ILE A 19 -3.07 3.66 0.91
C ILE A 19 -3.51 2.52 0.00
N LEU A 20 -2.77 1.42 -0.04
CA LEU A 20 -3.05 0.28 -0.92
C LEU A 20 -4.31 -0.50 -0.54
N PHE A 21 -4.56 -0.71 0.75
CA PHE A 21 -5.57 -1.68 1.19
C PHE A 21 -6.73 -1.08 1.98
N ILE A 22 -6.54 0.07 2.66
CA ILE A 22 -7.55 0.62 3.57
C ILE A 22 -8.32 1.77 2.93
N LYS A 23 -7.64 2.64 2.19
CA LYS A 23 -8.25 3.87 1.63
C LYS A 23 -9.20 3.63 0.43
N GLY A 24 -9.30 2.39 -0.04
CA GLY A 24 -10.29 1.98 -1.05
C GLY A 24 -9.95 2.36 -2.50
N TYR A 25 -8.76 2.91 -2.75
CA TYR A 25 -8.31 3.27 -4.10
C TYR A 25 -8.05 2.04 -4.97
N ASN A 26 -8.19 2.21 -6.29
CA ASN A 26 -7.67 1.21 -7.22
C ASN A 26 -6.13 1.27 -7.26
N THR A 27 -5.49 0.24 -7.81
CA THR A 27 -4.02 0.12 -7.81
C THR A 27 -3.34 1.34 -8.43
N SER A 28 -3.81 1.84 -9.57
CA SER A 28 -3.20 3.00 -10.24
C SER A 28 -3.29 4.27 -9.39
N GLN A 29 -4.48 4.55 -8.82
CA GLN A 29 -4.69 5.69 -7.92
C GLN A 29 -3.84 5.59 -6.65
N ALA A 30 -3.74 4.39 -6.09
CA ALA A 30 -2.92 4.15 -4.91
C ALA A 30 -1.43 4.39 -5.20
N VAL A 31 -0.92 3.91 -6.34
CA VAL A 31 0.46 4.14 -6.80
C VAL A 31 0.76 5.62 -6.95
N GLU A 32 -0.13 6.38 -7.57
CA GLU A 32 0.03 7.84 -7.74
C GLU A 32 0.03 8.55 -6.38
N LEU A 33 -0.90 8.20 -5.49
CA LEU A 33 -0.96 8.77 -4.14
C LEU A 33 0.29 8.46 -3.31
N ILE A 34 0.84 7.25 -3.43
CA ILE A 34 2.08 6.89 -2.75
C ILE A 34 3.23 7.75 -3.26
N ARG A 35 3.35 7.94 -4.58
CA ARG A 35 4.40 8.78 -5.18
C ARG A 35 4.34 10.23 -4.71
N THR A 36 3.14 10.77 -4.53
CA THR A 36 2.93 12.18 -4.19
C THR A 36 2.95 12.45 -2.68
N LYS A 37 2.45 11.52 -1.86
CA LYS A 37 2.27 11.74 -0.41
C LYS A 37 3.31 11.07 0.47
N VAL A 38 3.98 10.03 -0.03
CA VAL A 38 5.02 9.30 0.72
C VAL A 38 6.37 9.73 0.18
N GLU A 39 7.24 10.16 1.09
CA GLU A 39 8.61 10.57 0.75
C GLU A 39 9.36 9.45 0.02
N ALA A 40 10.29 9.84 -0.86
CA ALA A 40 11.10 8.89 -1.61
C ALA A 40 12.07 8.16 -0.70
N THR A 41 11.77 6.88 -0.43
CA THR A 41 12.66 5.99 0.31
C THR A 41 12.85 4.67 -0.45
N PRO A 42 13.96 3.95 -0.20
CA PRO A 42 14.19 2.65 -0.81
C PRO A 42 13.05 1.65 -0.57
N GLU A 43 12.43 1.69 0.62
CA GLU A 43 11.33 0.79 0.98
C GLU A 43 10.06 1.10 0.18
N ARG A 44 9.72 2.39 0.03
CA ARG A 44 8.58 2.82 -0.80
C ARG A 44 8.77 2.35 -2.24
N ASP A 45 9.96 2.60 -2.79
CA ASP A 45 10.25 2.30 -4.19
C ASP A 45 10.27 0.80 -4.45
N HIS A 46 10.81 0.00 -3.51
CA HIS A 46 10.75 -1.46 -3.59
C HIS A 46 9.30 -1.97 -3.57
N VAL A 47 8.43 -1.39 -2.75
CA VAL A 47 7.00 -1.75 -2.78
C VAL A 47 6.40 -1.37 -4.12
N LEU A 48 6.58 -0.13 -4.60
CA LEU A 48 6.03 0.33 -5.89
C LEU A 48 6.49 -0.53 -7.06
N ASP A 49 7.78 -0.88 -7.10
CA ASP A 49 8.35 -1.74 -8.14
C ASP A 49 7.71 -3.14 -8.12
N PHE A 50 7.53 -3.71 -6.93
CA PHE A 50 6.77 -4.96 -6.77
C PHE A 50 5.32 -4.83 -7.27
N LEU A 51 4.63 -3.70 -7.01
CA LEU A 51 3.27 -3.49 -7.50
C LEU A 51 3.22 -3.47 -9.03
N LEU A 52 4.20 -2.85 -9.68
CA LEU A 52 4.28 -2.68 -11.14
C LEU A 52 4.71 -3.97 -11.85
N ASN A 53 5.65 -4.71 -11.26
CA ASN A 53 6.21 -5.93 -11.84
C ASN A 53 5.40 -7.20 -11.49
N SER A 54 4.35 -7.09 -10.67
CA SER A 54 3.50 -8.25 -10.34
C SER A 54 2.64 -8.68 -11.53
N SER A 55 3.14 -9.62 -12.31
CA SER A 55 2.48 -10.21 -13.50
C SER A 55 1.14 -10.89 -13.20
N ARG A 56 0.92 -11.35 -11.96
CA ARG A 56 -0.32 -12.02 -11.53
C ARG A 56 -1.31 -11.06 -10.87
N GLY A 57 -1.01 -9.76 -10.85
CA GLY A 57 -1.73 -8.77 -10.06
C GLY A 57 -1.39 -8.89 -8.57
N ILE A 58 -1.97 -8.00 -7.77
CA ILE A 58 -1.72 -7.93 -6.32
C ILE A 58 -2.89 -8.58 -5.62
N MET A 59 -2.59 -9.41 -4.60
CA MET A 59 -3.61 -10.02 -3.77
C MET A 59 -4.45 -8.90 -3.13
N LYS A 60 -5.67 -8.68 -3.64
CA LYS A 60 -6.56 -7.62 -3.15
C LYS A 60 -7.02 -8.03 -1.75
N GLY A 61 -6.33 -7.54 -0.72
CA GLY A 61 -6.70 -7.77 0.67
C GLY A 61 -8.17 -7.41 0.93
N PHE A 62 -8.86 -8.29 1.64
CA PHE A 62 -10.20 -8.22 2.24
C PHE A 62 -11.10 -7.05 1.79
N ARG A 63 -11.40 -6.92 0.49
CA ARG A 63 -12.53 -6.09 0.03
C ARG A 63 -13.87 -6.56 0.62
N HIS A 64 -13.90 -7.74 1.24
CA HIS A 64 -15.06 -8.36 1.86
C HIS A 64 -15.29 -8.02 3.35
N LEU A 65 -14.39 -7.30 4.05
CA LEU A 65 -14.61 -6.97 5.47
C LEU A 65 -15.19 -5.56 5.72
N ASN A 66 -15.15 -4.66 4.73
CA ASN A 66 -15.55 -3.25 4.92
C ASN A 66 -16.63 -2.75 3.94
N GLY A 67 -17.60 -3.59 3.51
CA GLY A 67 -18.68 -3.00 2.70
C GLY A 67 -19.74 -3.88 2.02
N SER A 68 -20.02 -5.10 2.49
CA SER A 68 -21.32 -5.74 2.17
C SER A 68 -22.44 -5.14 3.05
N LYS A 69 -22.62 -3.81 2.99
CA LYS A 69 -23.80 -3.04 3.46
C LYS A 69 -23.48 -1.56 3.31
N LEU A 70 -23.75 -0.98 2.15
CA LEU A 70 -24.05 0.44 1.95
C LEU A 70 -24.72 0.60 0.57
N LYS A 71 -25.72 -0.23 0.31
CA LYS A 71 -26.83 0.02 -0.62
C LYS A 71 -28.03 -0.80 -0.16
N SER A 72 -28.85 -0.19 0.68
CA SER A 72 -30.31 -0.25 0.62
C SER A 72 -30.85 0.98 1.32
#